data_AF-A6MKG6-F1
#
_entry.id   AF-A6MKG6-F1
#
_cell.length_a   1.000
_cell.length_b   1.000
_cell.length_c   1.000
_cell.angle_alpha   90.00
_cell.angle_beta   90.00
_cell.angle_gamma   90.00
#
_symmetry.space_group_name_H-M   'P 1'
#
loop_
_entity.id
_entity.type
_entity.pdbx_description
1 polymer ?
#
loop_
_entity_poly.entity_id
_entity_poly.type
_entity_poly.pdbx_seq_one_letter_code
_entity_poly.pdbx_strand_id
1 'polypeptide(L)'
;YGARRFYDNIEDMIGYRPWPLIKYCWLFVTPAVCTATFLFYLIKYTPLTYNKKYTYPWWGDALGWLLALSSMICIPAWSLYRLGTLKGPFRERIRQLVCPAEDLPQWNPAGPSAPATPRTSLLRVTELESHC
;
A
#
# COMPACT_ATOMS: atom_id res chain seq x y z
N TYR A 1 2.73 4.37 4.53
CA TYR A 1 3.59 5.09 3.56
C TYR A 1 3.13 6.53 3.48
N GLY A 2 3.97 7.52 3.82
CA GLY A 2 3.54 8.92 3.94
C GLY A 2 3.67 9.72 2.64
N ALA A 3 2.80 10.71 2.44
CA ALA A 3 2.77 11.56 1.23
C ALA A 3 4.08 12.34 0.98
N ARG A 4 4.89 12.58 2.02
CA ARG A 4 6.20 13.24 1.90
C ARG A 4 7.25 12.30 1.28
N ARG A 5 7.43 11.10 1.84
CA ARG A 5 8.34 10.07 1.29
C ARG A 5 8.00 9.72 -0.15
N PHE A 6 6.71 9.65 -0.45
CA PHE A 6 6.24 9.38 -1.79
C PHE A 6 6.60 10.50 -2.78
N TYR A 7 6.51 11.75 -2.35
CA TYR A 7 6.89 12.91 -3.15
C TYR A 7 8.41 13.00 -3.36
N ASP A 8 9.20 12.68 -2.32
CA ASP A 8 10.66 12.61 -2.39
C ASP A 8 11.11 11.48 -3.36
N ASN A 9 10.42 10.33 -3.37
CA ASN A 9 10.70 9.25 -4.33
C ASN A 9 10.35 9.60 -5.78
N ILE A 10 9.30 10.41 -6.01
CA ILE A 10 8.99 10.89 -7.37
C ILE A 10 10.07 11.84 -7.84
N GLU A 11 10.47 12.81 -7.01
CA GLU A 11 11.56 13.73 -7.31
C GLU A 11 12.84 12.99 -7.65
N ASP A 12 13.14 11.90 -6.95
CA ASP A 12 14.27 11.01 -7.22
C ASP A 12 14.19 10.33 -8.60
N MET A 13 12.99 9.87 -8.99
CA MET A 13 12.78 9.20 -10.28
C MET A 13 12.81 10.16 -11.48
N ILE A 14 12.30 11.38 -11.33
CA ILE A 14 12.14 12.33 -12.46
C ILE A 14 13.12 13.49 -12.46
N GLY A 15 13.88 13.69 -11.37
CA GLY A 15 14.92 14.72 -11.23
C GLY A 15 14.40 16.14 -10.99
N TYR A 16 13.09 16.35 -10.83
CA TYR A 16 12.48 17.63 -10.49
C TYR A 16 11.24 17.46 -9.60
N ARG A 17 10.92 18.49 -8.79
CA ARG A 17 9.71 18.47 -7.94
C ARG A 17 8.45 18.75 -8.77
N PRO A 18 7.50 17.80 -8.88
CA PRO A 18 6.25 18.02 -9.59
C PRO A 18 5.39 19.05 -8.86
N TRP A 19 4.49 19.74 -9.56
CA TRP A 19 3.74 20.84 -8.94
C TRP A 19 2.91 20.38 -7.72
N PRO A 20 2.83 21.17 -6.61
CA PRO A 20 2.18 20.75 -5.37
C PRO A 20 0.72 20.32 -5.52
N LEU A 21 0.02 20.78 -6.56
CA LEU A 21 -1.35 20.33 -6.84
C LEU A 21 -1.46 18.83 -7.11
N ILE A 22 -0.45 18.23 -7.76
CA ILE A 22 -0.44 16.79 -8.05
C ILE A 22 -0.41 15.97 -6.75
N LYS A 23 0.30 16.48 -5.73
CA LYS A 23 0.32 15.88 -4.39
C LYS A 23 -1.07 15.86 -3.75
N TYR A 24 -1.83 16.96 -3.83
CA TYR A 24 -3.20 17.01 -3.31
C TYR A 24 -4.16 16.14 -4.12
N CYS A 25 -3.97 16.08 -5.44
CA CYS A 25 -4.70 15.17 -6.30
C CYS A 25 -4.55 13.71 -5.85
N TRP A 26 -3.32 13.23 -5.60
CA TRP A 26 -3.12 11.84 -5.21
C TRP A 26 -3.53 11.54 -3.77
N LEU A 27 -3.42 12.53 -2.88
CA LEU A 27 -3.80 12.34 -1.48
C LEU A 27 -5.32 12.36 -1.27
N PHE A 28 -6.06 13.17 -2.03
CA PHE A 28 -7.50 13.38 -1.81
C PHE A 28 -8.36 12.93 -2.98
N VAL A 29 -8.00 13.29 -4.22
CA VAL A 29 -8.85 13.01 -5.39
C VAL A 29 -8.85 11.51 -5.70
N THR A 30 -7.69 10.86 -5.73
CA THR A 30 -7.60 9.41 -5.97
C THR A 30 -8.45 8.59 -4.98
N PRO A 31 -8.28 8.71 -3.66
CA PRO A 31 -9.12 7.94 -2.73
C PRO A 31 -10.60 8.35 -2.82
N ALA A 32 -10.91 9.64 -3.01
CA ALA A 32 -12.30 10.08 -3.14
C ALA A 32 -13.01 9.47 -4.37
N VAL A 33 -12.36 9.48 -5.53
CA VAL A 33 -12.92 8.90 -6.76
C VAL A 33 -13.03 7.38 -6.65
N CYS A 34 -12.03 6.71 -6.07
CA CYS A 34 -12.10 5.27 -5.81
C CYS A 34 -13.27 4.92 -4.89
N THR A 35 -13.43 5.63 -3.77
CA THR A 35 -14.54 5.41 -2.83
C THR A 35 -15.89 5.73 -3.46
N ALA A 36 -16.01 6.83 -4.21
CA ALA A 36 -17.24 7.21 -4.89
C ALA A 36 -17.66 6.16 -5.92
N THR A 37 -16.72 5.67 -6.72
CA THR A 37 -16.99 4.64 -7.74
C THR A 37 -17.39 3.31 -7.08
N PHE A 38 -16.68 2.91 -6.03
CA PHE A 38 -17.02 1.70 -5.27
C PHE A 38 -18.41 1.79 -4.64
N LEU A 39 -18.76 2.93 -4.04
CA LEU A 39 -20.07 3.14 -3.44
C LEU A 39 -21.18 3.21 -4.50
N PHE A 40 -20.92 3.85 -5.63
CA PHE A 40 -21.86 3.87 -6.75
C PHE A 40 -22.13 2.46 -7.29
N TYR A 41 -21.09 1.64 -7.41
CA TYR A 41 -21.21 0.23 -7.80
C TYR A 41 -22.06 -0.58 -6.81
N LEU A 42 -21.91 -0.34 -5.50
CA LEU A 42 -22.74 -0.98 -4.48
C LEU A 42 -24.21 -0.53 -4.54
N ILE A 43 -24.47 0.77 -4.69
CA ILE A 43 -25.84 1.32 -4.73
C ILE A 43 -26.58 0.88 -6.00
N LYS A 44 -25.87 0.81 -7.14
CA LYS A 44 -26.41 0.39 -8.42
C LYS A 44 -26.24 -1.10 -8.68
N TYR A 45 -25.94 -1.89 -7.66
CA TYR A 45 -25.87 -3.33 -7.78
C TYR A 45 -27.26 -3.89 -8.14
N THR A 46 -27.50 -4.08 -9.43
CA THR A 46 -28.70 -4.76 -9.95
C THR A 46 -28.34 -6.21 -10.22
N PRO A 47 -29.16 -7.19 -9.79
CA PRO A 47 -28.93 -8.59 -10.13
C PRO A 47 -28.89 -8.72 -11.65
N LEU A 48 -27.84 -9.36 -12.17
CA LEU A 48 -27.64 -9.52 -13.61
C LEU A 48 -28.87 -10.21 -14.20
N THR A 49 -29.68 -9.47 -14.97
CA THR A 49 -30.84 -10.01 -15.66
C THR A 49 -30.51 -10.11 -17.13
N TYR A 50 -30.16 -11.33 -17.56
CA TYR A 50 -29.90 -11.58 -18.97
C TYR A 50 -31.24 -11.66 -19.72
N ASN A 51 -31.42 -10.80 -20.73
CA ASN A 51 -32.52 -10.87 -21.70
C ASN A 51 -33.96 -10.78 -21.10
N LYS A 52 -34.17 -10.00 -20.03
CA LYS A 52 -35.50 -9.68 -19.41
C LYS A 52 -36.41 -10.86 -19.02
N LYS A 53 -35.94 -12.11 -19.16
CA LYS A 53 -36.72 -13.34 -18.96
C LYS A 53 -36.01 -14.36 -18.07
N TYR A 54 -34.69 -14.21 -17.86
CA TYR A 54 -33.88 -15.11 -17.05
C TYR A 54 -33.24 -14.35 -15.89
N THR A 55 -33.82 -14.51 -14.71
CA THR A 55 -33.24 -14.05 -13.45
C THR A 55 -32.06 -14.95 -13.11
N TYR A 56 -30.85 -14.39 -13.03
CA TYR A 56 -29.69 -15.18 -12.65
C TYR A 56 -29.92 -15.73 -11.23
N PRO A 57 -29.73 -17.04 -11.01
CA PRO A 57 -29.97 -17.65 -9.71
C PRO A 57 -28.99 -17.09 -8.67
N TRP A 58 -29.42 -17.03 -7.41
CA TRP A 58 -28.66 -16.43 -6.30
C TRP A 58 -27.23 -16.99 -6.13
N TRP A 59 -26.98 -18.24 -6.55
CA TRP A 59 -25.65 -18.84 -6.52
C TRP A 59 -24.66 -18.18 -7.48
N GLY A 60 -25.16 -17.64 -8.59
CA GLY A 60 -24.33 -17.05 -9.61
C GLY A 60 -23.81 -15.67 -9.19
N ASP A 61 -24.65 -14.87 -8.54
CA ASP A 61 -24.22 -13.63 -7.89
C ASP A 61 -23.21 -13.93 -6.77
N ALA A 62 -23.46 -14.98 -5.98
CA ALA A 62 -22.53 -15.43 -4.94
C ALA A 62 -21.15 -15.82 -5.51
N LEU A 63 -21.10 -16.51 -6.66
CA LEU A 63 -19.85 -16.83 -7.35
C LEU A 63 -19.11 -15.58 -7.83
N GLY A 64 -19.83 -14.58 -8.37
CA GLY A 64 -19.24 -13.31 -8.79
C GLY A 64 -18.61 -12.54 -7.63
N TRP A 65 -19.32 -12.45 -6.51
CA TRP A 65 -18.80 -11.86 -5.28
C TRP A 65 -17.63 -12.65 -4.70
N LEU A 66 -17.70 -13.98 -4.69
CA LEU A 66 -16.62 -14.83 -4.20
C LEU A 66 -15.35 -14.66 -5.04
N LEU A 67 -15.48 -14.59 -6.36
CA LEU A 67 -14.35 -14.33 -7.26
C LEU A 67 -13.75 -12.94 -7.02
N ALA A 68 -14.58 -11.90 -6.89
CA ALA A 68 -14.11 -10.55 -6.60
C ALA A 68 -13.40 -10.46 -5.23
N LEU A 69 -14.03 -11.00 -4.18
CA LEU A 69 -13.53 -10.98 -2.81
C LEU A 69 -12.27 -11.84 -2.63
N SER A 70 -12.09 -12.90 -3.43
CA SER A 70 -10.89 -13.75 -3.38
C SER A 70 -9.61 -12.96 -3.54
N SER A 71 -9.57 -11.99 -4.45
CA SER A 71 -8.40 -11.13 -4.66
C SER A 71 -8.21 -10.13 -3.51
N MET A 72 -9.32 -9.58 -3.00
CA MET A 72 -9.29 -8.59 -1.91
C MET A 72 -8.86 -9.21 -0.58
N ILE A 73 -9.17 -10.49 -0.32
CA ILE A 73 -8.83 -11.17 0.93
C ILE A 73 -7.37 -11.61 1.00
N CYS A 74 -6.67 -11.73 -0.14
CA CYS A 74 -5.25 -12.09 -0.17
C CYS A 74 -4.36 -11.11 0.61
N ILE A 75 -4.64 -9.81 0.50
CA ILE A 75 -3.88 -8.74 1.16
C ILE A 75 -4.00 -8.82 2.70
N PRO A 76 -5.21 -8.85 3.29
CA PRO A 76 -5.37 -8.99 4.74
C PRO A 76 -4.96 -10.38 5.25
N ALA A 77 -5.16 -11.46 4.47
CA ALA A 77 -4.68 -12.78 4.86
C ALA A 77 -3.15 -12.80 5.00
N TRP A 78 -2.44 -12.19 4.06
CA TRP A 78 -0.97 -12.06 4.14
C TRP A 78 -0.53 -11.19 5.32
N SER A 79 -1.22 -10.07 5.58
CA SER A 79 -0.89 -9.20 6.72
C SER A 79 -1.09 -9.91 8.07
N LEU A 80 -2.18 -10.67 8.22
CA LEU A 80 -2.45 -11.49 9.41
C LEU A 80 -1.44 -12.62 9.57
N TYR A 81 -1.08 -13.30 8.48
CA TYR A 81 -0.02 -14.32 8.50
C TYR A 81 1.29 -13.74 9.03
N ARG A 82 1.74 -12.60 8.50
CA ARG A 82 2.95 -11.93 8.96
C ARG A 82 2.86 -11.47 10.40
N LEU A 83 1.71 -10.93 10.83
CA LEU A 83 1.46 -10.56 12.22
C LEU A 83 1.54 -11.76 13.17
N GLY A 84 1.09 -12.94 12.74
CA GLY A 84 1.15 -14.18 13.53
C GLY A 84 2.55 -14.78 13.62
N THR A 85 3.34 -14.71 12.54
CA THR A 85 4.70 -15.28 12.47
C THR A 85 5.75 -14.43 13.19
N LEU A 86 5.58 -13.10 13.26
CA LEU A 86 6.49 -12.20 13.98
C LEU A 86 6.37 -12.46 15.49
N LYS A 87 7.51 -12.59 16.20
CA LYS A 87 7.55 -12.71 17.67
C LYS A 87 7.71 -11.32 18.28
N GLY A 88 6.85 -10.93 19.24
CA GLY A 88 6.90 -9.63 19.91
C GLY A 88 5.53 -9.09 20.34
N PRO A 89 5.44 -7.91 20.98
CA PRO A 89 4.18 -7.25 21.32
C PRO A 89 3.48 -6.68 20.07
N PHE A 90 2.15 -6.66 20.06
CA PHE A 90 1.32 -6.32 18.88
C PHE A 90 1.68 -4.97 18.24
N ARG A 91 2.00 -3.96 19.06
CA ARG A 91 2.42 -2.62 18.59
C ARG A 91 3.73 -2.66 17.80
N GLU A 92 4.68 -3.46 18.26
CA GLU A 92 6.02 -3.55 17.65
C GLU A 92 5.96 -4.37 16.35
N ARG A 93 5.12 -5.40 16.29
CA ARG A 93 4.84 -6.14 15.04
C ARG A 93 4.23 -5.23 13.97
N ILE A 94 3.24 -4.41 14.34
CA ILE A 94 2.63 -3.45 13.40
C ILE A 94 3.66 -2.42 12.94
N ARG A 95 4.47 -1.89 13.87
CA ARG A 95 5.55 -0.94 13.55
C ARG A 95 6.49 -1.55 12.51
N GLN A 96 7.02 -2.76 12.77
CA GLN A 96 7.88 -3.50 11.85
C GLN A 96 7.25 -3.77 10.47
N LEU A 97 5.93 -4.02 10.41
CA LEU A 97 5.22 -4.26 9.15
C LEU A 97 4.96 -2.99 8.34
N VAL A 98 4.91 -1.83 9.00
CA VAL A 98 4.68 -0.52 8.38
C VAL A 98 5.99 0.19 8.06
N CYS A 99 7.10 -0.20 8.70
CA CYS A 99 8.45 0.21 8.30
C CYS A 99 8.73 -0.30 6.86
N PRO A 100 9.09 0.58 5.91
CA PRO A 100 9.50 0.15 4.58
C PRO A 100 10.81 -0.65 4.66
N ALA A 101 10.98 -1.63 3.77
CA ALA A 101 12.24 -2.36 3.66
C ALA A 101 13.38 -1.40 3.25
N GLU A 102 14.48 -1.43 3.99
CA GLU A 102 15.65 -0.54 3.81
C GLU A 102 16.56 -0.98 2.65
N ASP A 103 16.27 -2.11 2.01
CA ASP A 103 17.12 -2.73 0.98
C ASP A 103 17.02 -2.06 -0.41
N LEU A 104 16.21 -1.01 -0.56
CA LEU A 104 16.13 -0.26 -1.80
C LEU A 104 17.26 0.79 -1.83
N PRO A 105 18.17 0.76 -2.82
CA PRO A 105 19.19 1.79 -2.94
C PRO A 105 18.50 3.13 -3.23
N GLN A 106 18.32 3.93 -2.18
CA GLN A 106 17.86 5.30 -2.30
C GLN A 106 19.03 6.12 -2.87
N TRP A 107 18.79 6.79 -3.99
CA TRP A 107 19.83 7.61 -4.62
C TRP A 107 20.23 8.74 -3.67
N ASN A 108 21.50 8.74 -3.29
CA ASN A 108 22.12 9.80 -2.50
C ASN A 108 22.95 10.66 -3.44
N PRO A 109 22.50 11.86 -3.84
CA PRO A 109 23.32 12.78 -4.64
C PRO A 109 24.55 13.31 -3.90
N ALA A 110 24.65 13.09 -2.58
CA ALA A 110 25.67 13.67 -1.70
C ALA A 110 26.53 12.62 -0.94
N GLY A 111 26.80 11.46 -1.54
CA GLY A 111 27.67 10.45 -0.93
C GLY A 111 28.95 10.20 -1.73
N PRO A 112 30.16 10.37 -1.14
CA PRO A 112 31.36 9.80 -1.72
C PRO A 112 31.19 8.28 -1.75
N SER A 113 31.43 7.65 -2.90
CA SER A 113 31.57 6.21 -3.02
C SER A 113 32.77 5.74 -2.17
N ALA A 114 32.53 5.30 -0.94
CA ALA A 114 33.58 4.78 -0.06
C ALA A 114 33.04 3.72 0.91
N PRO A 115 33.86 2.71 1.27
CA PRO A 115 33.40 1.39 1.67
C PRO A 115 32.84 1.35 3.11
N ALA A 116 31.76 0.59 3.27
CA ALA A 116 31.07 0.39 4.54
C ALA A 116 31.99 -0.25 5.58
N THR A 117 32.33 0.51 6.63
CA THR A 117 33.01 -0.04 7.81
C THR A 117 31.95 -0.52 8.82
N PRO A 118 32.07 -1.73 9.41
CA PRO A 118 31.01 -2.37 10.20
C PRO A 118 30.46 -1.56 11.38
N ARG A 119 31.29 -0.71 12.00
CA ARG A 119 30.90 0.11 13.16
C ARG A 119 29.92 1.23 12.81
N THR A 120 30.06 1.86 11.64
CA THR A 120 29.17 2.94 11.21
C THR A 120 27.80 2.39 10.82
N SER A 121 27.76 1.19 10.25
CA SER A 121 26.51 0.48 9.94
C SER A 121 25.73 0.13 11.20
N LEU A 122 26.40 -0.39 12.24
CA LEU A 122 25.73 -0.73 13.51
C LEU A 122 25.17 0.50 14.23
N LEU A 123 25.90 1.62 14.25
CA LEU A 123 25.40 2.85 14.87
C LEU A 123 24.19 3.43 14.12
N ARG A 124 24.20 3.38 12.78
CA ARG A 124 23.02 3.77 11.98
C ARG A 124 21.83 2.84 12.21
N VAL A 125 22.04 1.53 12.30
CA VAL A 125 20.97 0.57 12.59
C VAL A 125 20.36 0.83 13.97
N THR A 126 21.17 1.14 14.98
CA THR A 126 20.66 1.49 16.32
C THR A 126 19.93 2.83 16.37
N GLU A 127 20.37 3.83 15.59
CA GLU A 127 19.62 5.09 15.44
C GLU A 127 18.33 4.90 14.64
N LEU A 128 18.32 4.07 13.59
CA LEU A 128 17.15 3.87 12.74
C LEU A 128 16.07 2.98 13.39
N GLU A 129 16.46 1.98 14.19
CA GLU A 129 15.54 1.26 15.09
C GLU A 129 14.81 2.22 16.05
N SER A 130 15.51 3.28 16.48
CA SER A 130 14.94 4.32 17.34
C SER A 130 13.94 5.24 16.59
N HIS A 131 14.01 5.31 15.26
CA HIS A 131 13.24 6.25 14.43
C HIS A 131 11.98 5.70 13.73
N CYS A 132 11.62 4.41 13.86
CA CYS A 132 10.37 3.87 13.26
C CYS A 132 9.04 4.10 14.07
#